data_AF-B4P8B5-F1
#
_entry.id   AF-B4P8B5-F1
#
_cell.length_a   1.000
_cell.length_b   1.000
_cell.length_c   1.000
_cell.angle_alpha   90.00
_cell.angle_beta   90.00
_cell.angle_gamma   90.00
#
_symmetry.space_group_name_H-M   'P 1'
#
loop_
_entity.id
_entity.type
_entity.pdbx_description
1 polymer ?
#
loop_
_entity_poly.entity_id
_entity_poly.type
_entity_poly.pdbx_seq_one_letter_code
_entity_poly.pdbx_strand_id
1 'polypeptide(L)'
;MSALSSKLLLKRMPCTLEELAQLIHECKLILPRSLNTYGRKRVLLEYSDPEEAQRALEQLQGLSETLDKPLCISVFGPRPTAGAGASANKSTQTKGTGNGSPASSGLPDIDKQLGLIDTIYVDGARPEPDNDPEESLNEDEVTAANTVPVKSKKSRKSKRLAMQPYTYVIAVDFEATCWEKQAPPQWREAEIIEFPAVLVNLKTGKIEAEFHKYILPFESPRLSTYCTELTGIQQKTVDSGVPLQTALMMFHEWLRKELRARNLTLPKMNKSNILGNCAFVTWTDWDFGICLAKECTRKRMRKAAYFNQWIDVRAIYRSWYQYRPCNFTDALSHVGLAFEGRAHSGIDDAKNLGALMCKMVRDGALFSITKDLTPYQQLNPNCVL
;
A
#
# COMPACT_ATOMS: atom_id res chain seq x y z
N MET A 1 18.34 20.15 38.75
CA MET A 1 18.75 18.82 38.26
C MET A 1 17.64 18.32 37.35
N SER A 2 17.93 18.12 36.06
CA SER A 2 16.97 17.63 35.07
C SER A 2 16.51 16.22 35.49
N ALA A 3 15.21 15.95 35.53
CA ALA A 3 14.70 14.60 35.75
C ALA A 3 15.06 13.75 34.54
N LEU A 4 16.18 13.04 34.61
CA LEU A 4 16.60 12.09 33.59
C LEU A 4 15.58 10.93 33.61
N SER A 5 14.99 10.60 32.47
CA SER A 5 14.00 9.52 32.37
C SER A 5 14.68 8.20 32.06
N SER A 6 14.30 7.14 32.79
CA SER A 6 14.70 5.76 32.49
C SER A 6 13.89 5.12 31.35
N LYS A 7 13.04 5.90 30.65
CA LYS A 7 12.12 5.40 29.62
C LYS A 7 12.44 5.99 28.26
N LEU A 8 12.48 5.15 27.23
CA LEU A 8 12.58 5.53 25.83
C LEU A 8 11.28 5.17 25.10
N LEU A 9 10.87 6.03 24.17
CA LEU A 9 9.75 5.80 23.27
C LEU A 9 10.27 5.63 21.85
N LEU A 10 10.10 4.43 21.30
CA LEU A 10 10.27 4.17 19.88
C LEU A 10 8.98 4.54 19.15
N LYS A 11 9.04 5.59 18.34
CA LYS A 11 7.95 6.05 17.48
C LYS A 11 8.03 5.31 16.15
N ARG A 12 6.89 5.03 15.51
CA ARG A 12 6.82 4.42 14.17
C ARG A 12 7.60 3.10 14.08
N MET A 13 7.18 2.16 14.92
CA MET A 13 7.72 0.80 14.99
C MET A 13 7.85 0.16 13.59
N PRO A 14 9.08 -0.20 13.16
CA PRO A 14 9.32 -0.74 11.83
C PRO A 14 9.04 -2.26 11.72
N CYS A 15 8.99 -2.95 12.85
CA CYS A 15 8.90 -4.40 13.02
C CYS A 15 7.87 -4.77 14.10
N THR A 16 7.64 -6.05 14.38
CA THR A 16 6.83 -6.53 15.53
C THR A 16 7.58 -6.42 16.87
N LEU A 17 6.88 -6.58 17.99
CA LEU A 17 7.49 -6.46 19.33
C LEU A 17 8.52 -7.56 19.57
N GLU A 18 8.21 -8.76 19.07
CA GLU A 18 9.06 -9.93 19.08
C GLU A 18 10.29 -9.73 18.20
N GLU A 19 10.14 -9.15 17.00
CA GLU A 19 11.26 -8.82 16.12
C GLU A 19 12.18 -7.75 16.72
N LEU A 20 11.63 -6.75 17.41
CA LEU A 20 12.41 -5.75 18.14
C LEU A 20 13.19 -6.38 19.31
N ALA A 21 12.56 -7.28 20.06
CA ALA A 21 13.22 -8.00 21.15
C ALA A 21 14.36 -8.89 20.62
N GLN A 22 14.13 -9.58 19.50
CA GLN A 22 15.13 -10.40 18.82
C GLN A 22 16.31 -9.54 18.33
N LEU A 23 16.03 -8.39 17.70
CA LEU A 23 17.06 -7.46 17.24
C LEU A 23 17.94 -6.96 18.40
N ILE A 24 17.33 -6.58 19.54
CA ILE A 24 18.06 -6.14 20.74
C ILE A 24 19.00 -7.27 21.23
N HIS A 25 18.54 -8.52 21.18
CA HIS A 25 19.35 -9.68 21.58
C HIS A 25 20.49 -9.99 20.60
N GLU A 26 20.20 -10.05 19.30
CA GLU A 26 21.17 -10.41 18.25
C GLU A 26 22.27 -9.34 18.10
N CYS A 27 21.89 -8.06 18.17
CA CYS A 27 22.83 -6.95 18.14
C CYS A 27 23.55 -6.73 19.48
N LYS A 28 23.30 -7.58 20.50
CA LYS A 28 23.89 -7.51 21.85
C LYS A 28 23.76 -6.11 22.49
N LEU A 29 22.60 -5.49 22.31
CA LEU A 29 22.31 -4.17 22.88
C LEU A 29 21.96 -4.29 24.37
N ILE A 30 21.95 -3.15 25.06
CA ILE A 30 21.45 -3.07 26.43
C ILE A 30 19.98 -3.53 26.47
N LEU A 31 19.71 -4.56 27.27
CA LEU A 31 18.39 -5.15 27.40
C LEU A 31 17.48 -4.27 28.27
N PRO A 32 16.30 -3.86 27.80
CA PRO A 32 15.35 -3.15 28.63
C PRO A 32 14.75 -4.09 29.69
N ARG A 33 14.44 -3.55 30.87
CA ARG A 33 13.68 -4.25 31.92
C ARG A 33 12.26 -4.58 31.48
N SER A 34 11.66 -3.69 30.70
CA SER A 34 10.33 -3.90 30.13
C SER A 34 10.24 -3.36 28.71
N LEU A 35 9.53 -4.11 27.86
CA LEU A 35 9.28 -3.79 26.47
C LEU A 35 7.78 -3.87 26.21
N ASN A 36 7.10 -2.72 26.17
CA ASN A 36 5.64 -2.66 26.15
C ASN A 36 5.11 -1.85 24.96
N THR A 37 4.02 -2.31 24.33
CA THR A 37 3.33 -1.51 23.31
C THR A 37 2.75 -0.24 23.90
N TYR A 38 2.89 0.89 23.20
CA TYR A 38 2.41 2.19 23.63
C TYR A 38 1.58 2.87 22.52
N GLY A 39 0.29 2.56 22.47
CA GLY A 39 -0.59 3.02 21.39
C GLY A 39 -0.23 2.40 20.03
N ARG A 40 -0.68 3.02 18.92
CA ARG A 40 -0.52 2.45 17.58
C ARG A 40 0.92 2.63 17.07
N LYS A 41 1.61 1.52 16.80
CA LYS A 41 3.00 1.47 16.28
C LYS A 41 4.02 2.26 17.11
N ARG A 42 3.92 2.21 18.44
CA ARG A 42 4.98 2.72 19.33
C ARG A 42 5.27 1.72 20.43
N VAL A 43 6.50 1.77 20.93
CA VAL A 43 6.97 0.89 22.00
C VAL A 43 7.65 1.72 23.06
N LEU A 44 7.35 1.40 24.31
CA LEU A 44 7.99 1.95 25.48
C LEU A 44 9.04 0.94 25.98
N LEU A 45 10.29 1.40 26.04
CA LEU A 45 11.43 0.67 26.61
C LEU A 45 11.74 1.28 27.97
N GLU A 46 11.81 0.46 29.00
CA GLU A 46 12.14 0.89 30.37
C GLU A 46 13.46 0.25 30.81
N TYR A 47 14.39 1.07 31.30
CA TYR A 47 15.71 0.64 31.77
C TYR A 47 15.83 0.82 33.28
N SER A 48 16.93 0.32 33.87
CA SER A 48 17.11 0.35 35.31
C SER A 48 17.24 1.75 35.89
N ASP A 49 17.97 2.59 35.17
CA ASP A 49 18.24 3.97 35.52
C ASP A 49 18.38 4.85 34.25
N PRO A 50 18.43 6.18 34.40
CA PRO A 50 18.51 7.06 33.25
C PRO A 50 19.86 7.05 32.51
N GLU A 51 20.96 6.65 33.17
CA GLU A 51 22.27 6.53 32.51
C GLU A 51 22.31 5.31 31.59
N GLU A 52 21.70 4.20 32.02
CA GLU A 52 21.49 3.01 31.19
C GLU A 52 20.56 3.32 30.01
N ALA A 53 19.47 4.06 30.24
CA ALA A 53 18.58 4.50 29.16
C ALA A 53 19.29 5.40 28.13
N GLN A 54 20.19 6.29 28.57
CA GLN A 54 20.95 7.15 27.67
C GLN A 54 21.95 6.35 26.83
N ARG A 55 22.70 5.42 27.44
CA ARG A 55 23.60 4.51 26.70
C ARG A 55 22.84 3.63 25.70
N ALA A 56 21.67 3.12 26.09
CA ALA A 56 20.82 2.33 25.20
C ALA A 56 20.28 3.16 24.03
N LEU A 57 19.96 4.45 24.26
CA LEU A 57 19.53 5.37 23.22
C LEU A 57 20.62 5.57 22.16
N GLU A 58 21.87 5.79 22.57
CA GLU A 58 23.02 5.94 21.68
C GLU A 58 23.26 4.68 20.84
N GLN A 59 23.22 3.49 21.46
CA GLN A 59 23.34 2.22 20.76
C GLN A 59 22.22 2.01 19.73
N LEU A 60 20.97 2.29 20.11
CA LEU A 60 19.81 2.15 19.23
C LEU A 60 19.83 3.18 18.09
N GLN A 61 20.35 4.38 18.32
CA GLN A 61 20.53 5.38 17.27
C GLN A 61 21.66 5.00 16.30
N GLY A 62 22.74 4.39 16.79
CA GLY A 62 23.86 3.91 15.97
C GLY A 62 23.48 2.80 14.97
N LEU A 63 22.37 2.09 15.20
CA LEU A 63 21.85 1.10 14.24
C LEU A 63 21.27 1.74 12.97
N SER A 64 21.11 3.06 12.94
CA SER A 64 20.56 3.77 11.76
C SER A 64 21.44 3.62 10.51
N GLU A 65 22.73 3.31 10.66
CA GLU A 65 23.64 3.03 9.55
C GLU A 65 23.53 1.58 9.03
N THR A 66 23.00 0.67 9.85
CA THR A 66 22.88 -0.76 9.53
C THR A 66 21.46 -1.15 9.11
N LEU A 67 20.45 -0.37 9.49
CA LEU A 67 19.04 -0.63 9.19
C LEU A 67 18.56 0.19 8.00
N ASP A 68 17.78 -0.43 7.11
CA ASP A 68 17.15 0.22 5.93
C ASP A 68 16.24 1.42 6.31
N LYS A 69 15.82 1.53 7.57
CA LYS A 69 15.03 2.64 8.11
C LYS A 69 15.55 3.06 9.48
N PRO A 70 15.72 4.36 9.74
CA PRO A 70 16.20 4.85 11.02
C PRO A 70 15.18 4.61 12.13
N LEU A 71 15.66 4.19 13.30
CA LEU A 71 14.83 4.02 14.49
C LEU A 71 14.45 5.40 15.06
N CYS A 72 13.16 5.74 15.00
CA CYS A 72 12.65 7.00 15.54
C CYS A 72 12.50 6.93 17.07
N ILE A 73 13.60 6.87 17.81
CA ILE A 73 13.61 6.73 19.27
C ILE A 73 13.86 8.06 19.98
N SER A 74 13.17 8.31 21.10
CA SER A 74 13.34 9.51 21.92
C SER A 74 13.09 9.23 23.39
N VAL A 75 13.71 10.00 24.28
CA VAL A 75 13.42 9.96 25.72
C VAL A 75 11.93 10.22 25.99
N PHE A 76 11.33 9.40 26.85
CA PHE A 76 9.92 9.46 27.21
C PHE A 76 9.75 9.96 28.65
N GLY A 77 9.27 11.18 28.81
CA GLY A 77 9.10 11.78 30.14
C GLY A 77 8.87 13.29 30.07
N PRO A 78 8.77 13.96 31.23
CA PRO A 78 8.62 15.41 31.31
C PRO A 78 9.77 16.12 30.58
N ARG A 79 9.45 16.99 29.62
CA ARG A 79 10.47 17.83 28.97
C ARG A 79 11.03 18.85 29.96
N PRO A 80 12.33 19.16 29.94
CA PRO A 80 12.85 20.30 30.67
C PRO A 80 12.20 21.58 30.12
N THR A 81 11.58 22.37 30.99
CA THR A 81 11.08 23.70 30.68
C THR A 81 12.27 24.62 30.44
N ALA A 82 12.53 24.99 29.19
CA ALA A 82 13.38 26.13 28.87
C ALA A 82 12.49 27.38 28.72
N GLY A 83 12.75 28.38 29.58
CA GLY A 83 12.54 29.81 29.31
C GLY A 83 11.15 30.30 28.88
N ALA A 84 10.49 30.98 29.81
CA ALA A 84 9.40 31.95 29.69
C ALA A 84 8.99 32.43 28.27
N GLY A 85 7.70 32.29 27.96
CA GLY A 85 7.06 33.00 26.85
C GLY A 85 5.61 32.57 26.60
N ALA A 86 4.68 33.33 27.18
CA ALA A 86 3.24 33.38 26.89
C ALA A 86 2.33 32.24 27.41
N SER A 87 1.69 32.61 28.53
CA SER A 87 0.46 32.14 29.17
C SER A 87 -0.42 31.13 28.42
N ALA A 88 -0.80 30.10 29.18
CA ALA A 88 -2.02 29.34 28.99
C ALA A 88 -3.25 30.27 28.91
N ASN A 89 -4.25 29.87 28.13
CA ASN A 89 -5.62 29.94 28.61
C ASN A 89 -6.49 28.83 28.04
N LYS A 90 -7.20 28.20 28.97
CA LYS A 90 -8.19 27.14 28.80
C LYS A 90 -9.54 27.80 29.12
N SER A 91 -10.49 27.85 28.19
CA SER A 91 -11.94 27.90 28.50
C SER A 91 -12.73 27.63 27.21
N THR A 92 -13.68 26.68 27.15
CA THR A 92 -15.07 26.66 27.66
C THR A 92 -16.06 27.45 26.78
N GLN A 93 -17.17 26.76 26.48
CA GLN A 93 -18.33 27.08 25.63
C GLN A 93 -19.01 28.44 25.91
N THR A 94 -19.64 29.06 24.88
CA THR A 94 -21.11 29.28 24.69
C THR A 94 -21.45 30.44 23.70
N LYS A 95 -22.70 30.43 23.21
CA LYS A 95 -23.36 31.14 22.07
C LYS A 95 -23.50 32.68 22.17
N GLY A 96 -23.75 33.34 21.03
CA GLY A 96 -24.49 34.63 20.95
C GLY A 96 -24.53 35.26 19.55
N THR A 97 -25.71 35.73 19.15
CA THR A 97 -26.21 36.22 17.83
C THR A 97 -26.04 37.74 17.57
N GLY A 98 -26.05 38.19 16.30
CA GLY A 98 -26.66 39.50 15.93
C GLY A 98 -26.00 40.40 14.85
N ASN A 99 -26.66 40.49 13.68
CA ASN A 99 -26.68 41.43 12.53
C ASN A 99 -25.87 42.76 12.44
N GLY A 100 -25.48 43.09 11.18
CA GLY A 100 -25.40 44.48 10.66
C GLY A 100 -24.49 44.70 9.42
N SER A 101 -25.06 44.94 8.24
CA SER A 101 -24.42 45.47 6.99
C SER A 101 -24.71 47.00 6.85
N PRO A 102 -24.23 47.82 5.86
CA PRO A 102 -23.75 47.48 4.50
C PRO A 102 -22.64 48.34 3.78
N ALA A 103 -22.13 47.75 2.66
CA ALA A 103 -21.75 48.27 1.31
C ALA A 103 -20.69 49.38 1.03
N SER A 104 -19.68 49.04 0.19
CA SER A 104 -19.38 49.64 -1.15
C SER A 104 -18.20 48.89 -1.85
N SER A 105 -18.43 48.19 -2.98
CA SER A 105 -18.13 48.52 -4.40
C SER A 105 -16.70 48.20 -4.91
N GLY A 106 -16.59 47.16 -5.75
CA GLY A 106 -15.45 46.87 -6.64
C GLY A 106 -15.48 45.43 -7.19
N LEU A 107 -15.58 45.25 -8.51
CA LEU A 107 -15.50 43.97 -9.27
C LEU A 107 -14.51 44.18 -10.45
N PRO A 108 -13.97 43.12 -11.10
CA PRO A 108 -14.03 41.69 -10.80
C PRO A 108 -12.63 41.05 -10.66
N ASP A 109 -12.51 39.94 -9.92
CA ASP A 109 -11.40 39.01 -10.15
C ASP A 109 -11.97 37.60 -10.24
N ILE A 110 -11.82 37.01 -11.43
CA ILE A 110 -12.37 35.72 -11.81
C ILE A 110 -11.35 34.69 -11.36
N ASP A 111 -11.49 34.20 -10.14
CA ASP A 111 -11.00 32.86 -9.82
C ASP A 111 -11.67 32.27 -8.58
N LYS A 112 -11.89 30.95 -8.64
CA LYS A 112 -12.50 30.05 -7.63
C LYS A 112 -14.03 30.05 -7.54
N GLN A 113 -14.62 29.02 -8.15
CA GLN A 113 -15.43 28.02 -7.41
C GLN A 113 -15.73 26.82 -8.30
N LEU A 114 -14.79 25.87 -8.35
CA LEU A 114 -15.11 24.46 -8.56
C LEU A 114 -14.71 23.74 -7.28
N GLY A 115 -15.73 23.40 -6.50
CA GLY A 115 -15.57 22.66 -5.25
C GLY A 115 -15.16 21.23 -5.57
N LEU A 116 -13.86 20.97 -5.60
CA LEU A 116 -13.31 19.63 -5.54
C LEU A 116 -13.86 18.92 -4.32
N ILE A 117 -14.28 17.68 -4.52
CA ILE A 117 -14.21 16.71 -3.46
C ILE A 117 -13.20 15.66 -3.80
N ASP A 118 -12.05 15.84 -3.17
CA ASP A 118 -11.11 14.80 -2.90
C ASP A 118 -11.64 13.96 -1.73
N THR A 119 -12.07 12.75 -2.06
CA THR A 119 -12.28 11.72 -1.05
C THR A 119 -10.91 11.30 -0.51
N ILE A 120 -10.49 11.96 0.57
CA ILE A 120 -9.54 11.51 1.59
C ILE A 120 -8.17 11.02 1.05
N TYR A 121 -7.37 11.96 0.54
CA TYR A 121 -5.91 11.85 0.56
C TYR A 121 -5.36 12.89 1.54
N VAL A 122 -4.62 12.43 2.55
CA VAL A 122 -3.94 13.30 3.51
C VAL A 122 -2.51 13.49 3.02
N ASP A 123 -2.24 14.65 2.44
CA ASP A 123 -0.89 15.12 2.14
C ASP A 123 -0.20 15.65 3.40
N GLY A 124 1.11 15.38 3.48
CA GLY A 124 1.99 15.91 4.50
C GLY A 124 3.31 16.34 3.90
N ALA A 125 3.39 17.65 3.65
CA ALA A 125 4.55 18.55 3.69
C ALA A 125 5.81 18.25 2.82
N ARG A 126 6.12 19.23 1.97
CA ARG A 126 7.39 19.44 1.24
C ARG A 126 8.58 19.69 2.19
N PRO A 127 9.81 19.50 1.69
CA PRO A 127 10.67 20.67 1.47
C PRO A 127 11.33 20.70 0.07
N GLU A 128 11.80 21.90 -0.27
CA GLU A 128 12.38 22.43 -1.50
C GLU A 128 13.63 21.70 -2.05
N PRO A 129 13.96 21.86 -3.35
CA PRO A 129 15.17 21.33 -3.98
C PRO A 129 16.30 22.37 -3.91
N ASP A 130 17.46 22.01 -3.36
CA ASP A 130 18.75 22.67 -3.69
C ASP A 130 19.91 21.86 -3.11
N ASN A 131 20.61 21.15 -4.01
CA ASN A 131 22.08 21.10 -4.16
C ASN A 131 22.46 19.83 -4.95
N ASP A 132 22.69 20.04 -6.26
CA ASP A 132 23.72 19.33 -7.00
C ASP A 132 25.09 19.55 -6.32
N PRO A 133 26.04 18.61 -6.50
CA PRO A 133 27.02 18.91 -7.52
C PRO A 133 27.24 17.76 -8.51
N GLU A 134 27.47 18.19 -9.75
CA GLU A 134 28.11 17.44 -10.83
C GLU A 134 29.35 16.67 -10.35
N GLU A 135 29.58 15.51 -10.96
CA GLU A 135 30.91 15.25 -11.52
C GLU A 135 30.79 14.44 -12.80
N SER A 136 31.19 15.08 -13.88
CA SER A 136 31.51 14.52 -15.19
C SER A 136 32.79 13.69 -15.10
N LEU A 137 32.98 12.75 -16.03
CA LEU A 137 34.22 12.57 -16.80
C LEU A 137 34.02 11.41 -17.79
N ASN A 138 34.04 11.78 -19.07
CA ASN A 138 34.31 10.88 -20.20
C ASN A 138 35.82 10.64 -20.26
N GLU A 139 36.25 9.44 -20.61
CA GLU A 139 37.45 9.25 -21.45
C GLU A 139 37.25 8.04 -22.38
N ASP A 140 37.44 8.30 -23.67
CA ASP A 140 37.54 7.31 -24.74
C ASP A 140 39.00 6.89 -24.96
N GLU A 141 39.14 5.63 -25.41
CA GLU A 141 40.22 5.04 -26.22
C GLU A 141 41.67 4.90 -25.70
N VAL A 142 42.22 3.67 -25.78
CA VAL A 142 43.38 3.29 -26.64
C VAL A 142 43.66 1.75 -26.58
N THR A 143 43.60 1.14 -27.76
CA THR A 143 44.24 -0.06 -28.38
C THR A 143 44.82 -1.30 -27.65
N ALA A 144 44.57 -2.44 -28.31
CA ALA A 144 45.47 -3.60 -28.62
C ALA A 144 45.60 -4.83 -27.68
N ALA A 145 45.06 -5.95 -28.18
CA ALA A 145 45.49 -7.35 -28.14
C ALA A 145 46.14 -7.95 -26.87
N ASN A 146 45.39 -8.82 -26.18
CA ASN A 146 45.82 -10.20 -25.88
C ASN A 146 44.69 -11.08 -25.32
N THR A 147 44.77 -12.36 -25.66
CA THR A 147 43.78 -13.43 -25.54
C THR A 147 43.51 -13.91 -24.11
N VAL A 148 42.24 -13.90 -23.67
CA VAL A 148 41.70 -14.72 -22.55
C VAL A 148 40.24 -15.08 -22.89
N PRO A 149 39.76 -16.33 -22.69
CA PRO A 149 38.38 -16.68 -23.01
C PRO A 149 37.41 -15.95 -22.07
N VAL A 150 36.66 -15.01 -22.64
CA VAL A 150 35.58 -14.31 -21.95
C VAL A 150 34.50 -15.33 -21.62
N LYS A 151 34.45 -15.76 -20.36
CA LYS A 151 33.26 -16.39 -19.78
C LYS A 151 32.10 -15.44 -20.05
N SER A 152 31.15 -15.87 -20.87
CA SER A 152 29.95 -15.10 -21.16
C SER A 152 29.32 -14.68 -19.83
N LYS A 153 29.29 -13.36 -19.58
CA LYS A 153 28.51 -12.77 -18.50
C LYS A 153 27.05 -13.15 -18.78
N LYS A 154 26.58 -14.30 -18.30
CA LYS A 154 25.15 -14.57 -18.15
C LYS A 154 24.63 -13.40 -17.32
N SER A 155 23.94 -12.50 -18.01
CA SER A 155 23.53 -11.18 -17.53
C SER A 155 22.94 -11.27 -16.13
N ARG A 156 23.34 -10.35 -15.24
CA ARG A 156 22.80 -10.20 -13.88
C ARG A 156 21.26 -10.13 -13.87
N LYS A 157 20.64 -9.71 -14.98
CA LYS A 157 19.18 -9.73 -15.21
C LYS A 157 18.59 -11.15 -15.26
N SER A 158 19.28 -12.12 -15.88
CA SER A 158 18.80 -13.50 -16.02
C SER A 158 18.79 -14.27 -14.70
N LYS A 159 19.76 -13.99 -13.80
CA LYS A 159 19.77 -14.57 -12.44
C LYS A 159 18.64 -14.03 -11.55
N ARG A 160 18.24 -12.76 -11.70
CA ARG A 160 17.18 -12.14 -10.87
C ARG A 160 15.78 -12.59 -11.28
N LEU A 161 15.52 -12.77 -12.58
CA LEU A 161 14.28 -13.41 -13.04
C LEU A 161 14.14 -14.84 -12.50
N ALA A 162 15.24 -15.57 -12.36
CA ALA A 162 15.25 -16.93 -11.79
C ALA A 162 14.94 -16.97 -10.28
N MET A 163 14.99 -15.82 -9.58
CA MET A 163 14.68 -15.70 -8.15
C MET A 163 13.25 -15.23 -7.88
N GLN A 164 12.49 -14.83 -8.90
CA GLN A 164 11.12 -14.36 -8.72
C GLN A 164 10.21 -15.56 -8.33
N PRO A 165 9.63 -15.59 -7.13
CA PRO A 165 8.83 -16.74 -6.67
C PRO A 165 7.55 -16.94 -7.50
N TYR A 166 6.97 -15.87 -8.05
CA TYR A 166 5.74 -15.94 -8.81
C TYR A 166 6.01 -15.90 -10.32
N THR A 167 5.52 -16.92 -11.02
CA THR A 167 5.53 -16.94 -12.49
C THR A 167 4.31 -16.25 -13.09
N TYR A 168 3.23 -16.16 -12.31
CA TYR A 168 1.99 -15.50 -12.68
C TYR A 168 1.50 -14.58 -11.57
N VAL A 169 0.71 -13.59 -11.94
CA VAL A 169 -0.09 -12.80 -10.99
C VAL A 169 -1.51 -12.66 -11.51
N ILE A 170 -2.46 -12.50 -10.60
CA ILE A 170 -3.84 -12.15 -10.91
C ILE A 170 -4.08 -10.75 -10.38
N ALA A 171 -4.08 -9.76 -11.28
CA ALA A 171 -4.34 -8.37 -10.95
C ALA A 171 -5.85 -8.13 -10.87
N VAL A 172 -6.28 -7.50 -9.78
CA VAL A 172 -7.68 -7.17 -9.49
C VAL A 172 -7.76 -5.70 -9.09
N ASP A 173 -8.77 -5.01 -9.58
CA ASP A 173 -9.11 -3.64 -9.20
C ASP A 173 -10.63 -3.49 -9.19
N PHE A 174 -11.23 -3.34 -8.01
CA PHE A 174 -12.68 -3.17 -7.91
C PHE A 174 -13.08 -1.72 -8.13
N GLU A 175 -14.12 -1.49 -8.92
CA GLU A 175 -14.86 -0.23 -8.81
C GLU A 175 -16.01 -0.40 -7.84
N ALA A 176 -16.31 0.66 -7.09
CA ALA A 176 -17.39 0.66 -6.11
C ALA A 176 -18.24 1.94 -6.16
N THR A 177 -19.46 1.86 -5.65
CA THR A 177 -20.32 3.03 -5.48
C THR A 177 -19.59 4.11 -4.67
N CYS A 178 -19.54 5.33 -5.19
CA CYS A 178 -18.89 6.46 -4.53
C CYS A 178 -19.72 7.75 -4.69
N TRP A 179 -19.39 8.78 -3.92
CA TRP A 179 -20.07 10.06 -3.94
C TRP A 179 -19.06 11.18 -3.91
N GLU A 180 -19.37 12.26 -4.61
CA GLU A 180 -18.58 13.48 -4.56
C GLU A 180 -18.54 14.07 -3.15
N LYS A 181 -19.20 13.60 -2.10
CA LYS A 181 -19.11 14.23 -0.75
C LYS A 181 -19.14 13.11 0.28
N GLN A 182 -19.27 13.45 1.57
CA GLN A 182 -19.82 12.45 2.47
C GLN A 182 -21.23 12.10 2.04
N ALA A 183 -21.41 10.86 1.60
CA ALA A 183 -22.74 10.29 1.46
C ALA A 183 -23.49 10.41 2.80
N PRO A 184 -24.83 10.58 2.77
CA PRO A 184 -25.66 10.43 3.95
C PRO A 184 -25.25 9.16 4.72
N PRO A 185 -25.22 9.14 6.07
CA PRO A 185 -24.70 8.03 6.87
C PRO A 185 -25.18 6.64 6.41
N GLN A 186 -26.42 6.55 5.95
CA GLN A 186 -27.06 5.34 5.43
C GLN A 186 -26.47 4.80 4.11
N TRP A 187 -25.71 5.60 3.35
CA TRP A 187 -25.14 5.25 2.03
C TRP A 187 -23.62 5.37 2.01
N ARG A 188 -22.95 5.38 3.17
CA ARG A 188 -21.49 5.55 3.26
C ARG A 188 -20.68 4.29 2.97
N GLU A 189 -21.31 3.12 3.01
CA GLU A 189 -20.59 1.87 2.79
C GLU A 189 -20.68 1.47 1.31
N ALA A 190 -19.52 1.50 0.65
CA ALA A 190 -19.41 1.21 -0.76
C ALA A 190 -19.87 -0.23 -1.09
N GLU A 191 -20.47 -0.40 -2.27
CA GLU A 191 -20.76 -1.69 -2.89
C GLU A 191 -19.93 -1.82 -4.17
N ILE A 192 -19.31 -2.98 -4.38
CA ILE A 192 -18.60 -3.30 -5.61
C ILE A 192 -19.61 -3.23 -6.77
N ILE A 193 -19.25 -2.51 -7.84
CA ILE A 193 -20.04 -2.35 -9.07
C ILE A 193 -19.30 -2.88 -10.31
N GLU A 194 -17.99 -3.12 -10.21
CA GLU A 194 -17.18 -3.80 -11.22
C GLU A 194 -16.22 -4.78 -10.54
N PHE A 195 -16.16 -6.00 -11.06
CA PHE A 195 -15.24 -7.05 -10.63
C PHE A 195 -14.46 -7.59 -11.83
N PRO A 196 -13.28 -7.01 -12.10
CA PRO A 196 -12.31 -7.52 -13.06
C PRO A 196 -11.21 -8.33 -12.38
N ALA A 197 -10.62 -9.24 -13.15
CA ALA A 197 -9.34 -9.85 -12.84
C ALA A 197 -8.60 -10.22 -14.12
N VAL A 198 -7.30 -9.97 -14.18
CA VAL A 198 -6.45 -10.37 -15.31
C VAL A 198 -5.31 -11.26 -14.84
N LEU A 199 -5.17 -12.43 -15.47
CA LEU A 199 -4.08 -13.37 -15.22
C LEU A 199 -2.91 -13.03 -16.13
N VAL A 200 -1.77 -12.67 -15.54
CA VAL A 200 -0.60 -12.16 -16.25
C VAL A 200 0.57 -13.11 -16.05
N ASN A 201 1.18 -13.53 -17.16
CA ASN A 201 2.42 -14.28 -17.15
C ASN A 201 3.61 -13.33 -17.01
N LEU A 202 4.27 -13.35 -15.86
CA LEU A 202 5.37 -12.42 -15.56
C LEU A 202 6.63 -12.67 -16.39
N LYS A 203 6.78 -13.86 -16.99
CA LYS A 203 7.92 -14.16 -17.87
C LYS A 203 7.73 -13.59 -19.27
N THR A 204 6.52 -13.72 -19.83
CA THR A 204 6.21 -13.28 -21.19
C THR A 204 5.66 -11.86 -21.26
N GLY A 205 5.14 -11.35 -20.13
CA GLY A 205 4.44 -10.07 -20.06
C GLY A 205 3.03 -10.10 -20.64
N LYS A 206 2.49 -11.29 -20.97
CA LYS A 206 1.19 -11.43 -21.61
C LYS A 206 0.07 -11.61 -20.59
N ILE A 207 -1.07 -10.99 -20.87
CA ILE A 207 -2.35 -11.35 -20.27
C ILE A 207 -2.84 -12.63 -20.95
N GLU A 208 -3.10 -13.66 -20.17
CA GLU A 208 -3.47 -14.98 -20.69
C GLU A 208 -4.91 -15.39 -20.38
N ALA A 209 -5.58 -14.68 -19.47
CA ALA A 209 -7.00 -14.85 -19.19
C ALA A 209 -7.55 -13.60 -18.50
N GLU A 210 -8.83 -13.33 -18.72
CA GLU A 210 -9.56 -12.23 -18.08
C GLU A 210 -10.88 -12.76 -17.49
N PHE A 211 -11.23 -12.24 -16.32
CA PHE A 211 -12.56 -12.33 -15.74
C PHE A 211 -13.10 -10.91 -15.61
N HIS A 212 -14.35 -10.69 -16.00
CA HIS A 212 -14.95 -9.37 -15.91
C HIS A 212 -16.47 -9.47 -15.71
N LYS A 213 -16.96 -8.82 -14.65
CA LYS A 213 -18.38 -8.71 -14.35
C LYS A 213 -18.71 -7.34 -13.78
N TYR A 214 -19.78 -6.74 -14.29
CA TYR A 214 -20.46 -5.67 -13.59
C TYR A 214 -21.41 -6.25 -12.54
N ILE A 215 -21.50 -5.55 -11.41
CA ILE A 215 -22.22 -6.00 -10.23
C ILE A 215 -23.44 -5.09 -10.02
N LEU A 216 -24.58 -5.70 -9.70
CA LEU A 216 -25.78 -4.98 -9.31
C LEU A 216 -25.69 -4.61 -7.81
N PRO A 217 -25.54 -3.32 -7.45
CA PRO A 217 -25.62 -2.88 -6.06
C PRO A 217 -27.07 -2.97 -5.56
N PHE A 218 -27.26 -3.40 -4.31
CA PHE A 218 -28.58 -3.61 -3.70
C PHE A 218 -28.89 -2.57 -2.62
N GLU A 219 -27.90 -2.11 -1.87
CA GLU A 219 -28.10 -1.16 -0.77
C GLU A 219 -28.16 0.29 -1.28
N SER A 220 -27.42 0.60 -2.34
CA SER A 220 -27.39 1.86 -3.08
C SER A 220 -27.52 1.58 -4.59
N PRO A 221 -28.70 1.15 -5.07
CA PRO A 221 -28.89 0.71 -6.45
C PRO A 221 -28.71 1.82 -7.50
N ARG A 222 -28.84 3.09 -7.09
CA ARG A 222 -28.64 4.25 -7.98
C ARG A 222 -27.24 4.82 -7.81
N LEU A 223 -26.45 4.77 -8.87
CA LEU A 223 -25.14 5.40 -8.93
C LEU A 223 -25.28 6.93 -8.83
N SER A 224 -24.37 7.56 -8.10
CA SER A 224 -24.26 9.02 -8.10
C SER A 224 -23.68 9.52 -9.42
N THR A 225 -23.96 10.77 -9.79
CA THR A 225 -23.34 11.41 -10.96
C THR A 225 -21.81 11.32 -10.91
N TYR A 226 -21.23 11.63 -9.74
CA TYR A 226 -19.79 11.50 -9.52
C TYR A 226 -19.27 10.09 -9.74
N CYS A 227 -19.97 9.06 -9.27
CA CYS A 227 -19.56 7.68 -9.51
C CYS A 227 -19.56 7.34 -11.01
N THR A 228 -20.61 7.75 -11.73
CA THR A 228 -20.68 7.52 -13.18
C THR A 228 -19.63 8.31 -13.97
N GLU A 229 -19.31 9.53 -13.54
CA GLU A 229 -18.27 10.37 -14.18
C GLU A 229 -16.86 9.86 -13.87
N LEU A 230 -16.62 9.45 -12.62
CA LEU A 230 -15.34 8.90 -12.19
C LEU A 230 -15.08 7.56 -12.87
N THR A 231 -15.99 6.60 -12.75
CA THR A 231 -15.79 5.21 -13.22
C THR A 231 -16.17 4.97 -14.68
N GLY A 232 -16.98 5.85 -15.28
CA GLY A 232 -17.53 5.65 -16.62
C GLY A 232 -18.64 4.59 -16.69
N ILE A 233 -18.96 3.94 -15.57
CA ILE A 233 -20.00 2.90 -15.50
C ILE A 233 -21.36 3.59 -15.51
N GLN A 234 -22.19 3.25 -16.50
CA GLN A 234 -23.55 3.79 -16.61
C GLN A 234 -24.53 3.01 -15.75
N GLN A 235 -25.60 3.66 -15.29
CA GLN A 235 -26.65 3.02 -14.49
C GLN A 235 -27.20 1.73 -15.16
N LYS A 236 -27.47 1.79 -16.47
CA LYS A 236 -27.95 0.62 -17.23
C LYS A 236 -27.02 -0.59 -17.16
N THR A 237 -25.72 -0.35 -16.98
CA THR A 237 -24.69 -1.39 -16.91
C THR A 237 -24.78 -2.14 -15.59
N VAL A 238 -24.91 -1.42 -14.46
CA VAL A 238 -25.09 -2.06 -13.15
C VAL A 238 -26.48 -2.66 -12.97
N ASP A 239 -27.51 -2.05 -13.58
CA ASP A 239 -28.88 -2.61 -13.61
C ASP A 239 -28.92 -3.99 -14.29
N SER A 240 -28.06 -4.19 -15.29
CA SER A 240 -27.88 -5.46 -16.00
C SER A 240 -26.79 -6.36 -15.38
N GLY A 241 -26.16 -5.90 -14.29
CA GLY A 241 -25.11 -6.61 -13.58
C GLY A 241 -25.61 -7.83 -12.82
N VAL A 242 -24.69 -8.67 -12.38
CA VAL A 242 -25.02 -9.84 -11.55
C VAL A 242 -24.89 -9.48 -10.05
N PRO A 243 -25.61 -10.15 -9.15
CA PRO A 243 -25.36 -9.99 -7.71
C PRO A 243 -23.92 -10.36 -7.34
N LEU A 244 -23.32 -9.68 -6.36
CA LEU A 244 -21.93 -9.92 -5.95
C LEU A 244 -21.66 -11.38 -5.56
N GLN A 245 -22.58 -12.02 -4.84
CA GLN A 245 -22.48 -13.44 -4.50
C GLN A 245 -22.36 -14.33 -5.74
N THR A 246 -23.13 -14.04 -6.80
CA THR A 246 -23.07 -14.75 -8.07
C THR A 246 -21.73 -14.51 -8.77
N ALA A 247 -21.25 -13.27 -8.81
CA ALA A 247 -19.94 -12.96 -9.39
C ALA A 247 -18.80 -13.67 -8.65
N LEU A 248 -18.84 -13.75 -7.32
CA LEU A 248 -17.86 -14.49 -6.52
C LEU A 248 -17.84 -15.99 -6.86
N MET A 249 -19.01 -16.60 -7.10
CA MET A 249 -19.11 -17.99 -7.55
C MET A 249 -18.57 -18.19 -8.97
N MET A 250 -18.90 -17.28 -9.89
CA MET A 250 -18.37 -17.31 -11.26
C MET A 250 -16.84 -17.12 -11.27
N PHE A 251 -16.33 -16.22 -10.44
CA PHE A 251 -14.91 -15.97 -10.27
C PHE A 251 -14.20 -17.21 -9.72
N HIS A 252 -14.78 -17.87 -8.72
CA HIS A 252 -14.24 -19.09 -8.15
C HIS A 252 -14.06 -20.19 -9.22
N GLU A 253 -15.07 -20.38 -10.06
CA GLU A 253 -15.03 -21.37 -11.14
C GLU A 253 -14.02 -20.99 -12.24
N TRP A 254 -13.93 -19.71 -12.59
CA TRP A 254 -12.91 -19.20 -13.51
C TRP A 254 -11.51 -19.44 -12.95
N LEU A 255 -11.25 -19.03 -11.70
CA LEU A 255 -9.97 -19.21 -11.03
C LEU A 255 -9.54 -20.67 -11.01
N ARG A 256 -10.44 -21.57 -10.61
CA ARG A 256 -10.19 -23.02 -10.60
C ARG A 256 -9.76 -23.55 -11.97
N LYS A 257 -10.44 -23.15 -13.04
CA LYS A 257 -10.12 -23.54 -14.43
C LYS A 257 -8.74 -23.04 -14.83
N GLU A 258 -8.45 -21.76 -14.60
CA GLU A 258 -7.18 -21.16 -15.02
C GLU A 258 -5.99 -21.73 -14.24
N LEU A 259 -6.13 -21.92 -12.92
CA LEU A 259 -5.08 -22.53 -12.11
C LEU A 259 -4.79 -23.97 -12.54
N ARG A 260 -5.84 -24.77 -12.79
CA ARG A 260 -5.69 -26.16 -13.26
C ARG A 260 -5.05 -26.22 -14.64
N ALA A 261 -5.50 -25.39 -15.58
CA ALA A 261 -5.03 -25.41 -16.97
C ALA A 261 -3.53 -25.06 -17.09
N ARG A 262 -2.99 -24.27 -16.16
CA ARG A 262 -1.60 -23.78 -16.17
C ARG A 262 -0.72 -24.35 -15.08
N ASN A 263 -1.22 -25.31 -14.29
CA ASN A 263 -0.54 -25.88 -13.13
C ASN A 263 -0.06 -24.79 -12.15
N LEU A 264 -0.96 -23.86 -11.83
CA LEU A 264 -0.70 -22.75 -10.93
C LEU A 264 -1.20 -23.06 -9.52
N THR A 265 -0.43 -22.61 -8.55
CA THR A 265 -0.75 -22.72 -7.12
C THR A 265 -0.66 -21.34 -6.49
N LEU A 266 -1.72 -20.97 -5.77
CA LEU A 266 -1.73 -19.80 -4.90
C LEU A 266 -0.97 -20.10 -3.59
N PRO A 267 -0.59 -19.07 -2.83
CA PRO A 267 0.06 -19.25 -1.54
C PRO A 267 -0.79 -20.13 -0.60
N LYS A 268 -0.09 -20.90 0.25
CA LYS A 268 -0.67 -21.80 1.25
C LYS A 268 -1.67 -22.85 0.72
N MET A 269 -1.69 -23.12 -0.59
CA MET A 269 -2.44 -24.25 -1.16
C MET A 269 -1.75 -25.60 -0.93
N ASN A 270 -0.41 -25.61 -0.87
CA ASN A 270 0.38 -26.84 -0.77
C ASN A 270 1.48 -26.69 0.31
N LYS A 271 1.67 -27.71 1.16
CA LYS A 271 2.72 -27.72 2.18
C LYS A 271 4.13 -27.74 1.60
N SER A 272 4.33 -28.41 0.45
CA SER A 272 5.65 -28.50 -0.18
C SER A 272 6.05 -27.23 -0.93
N ASN A 273 5.09 -26.39 -1.28
CA ASN A 273 5.32 -25.07 -1.85
C ASN A 273 4.34 -24.06 -1.24
N ILE A 274 4.72 -23.50 -0.08
CA ILE A 274 3.86 -22.59 0.69
C ILE A 274 3.69 -21.23 0.00
N LEU A 275 4.63 -20.83 -0.84
CA LEU A 275 4.57 -19.57 -1.58
C LEU A 275 3.65 -19.70 -2.81
N GLY A 276 3.56 -20.89 -3.39
CA GLY A 276 2.90 -21.08 -4.68
C GLY A 276 3.77 -20.59 -5.85
N ASN A 277 3.16 -20.40 -7.01
CA ASN A 277 3.78 -19.82 -8.20
C ASN A 277 2.90 -18.76 -8.89
N CYS A 278 1.74 -18.45 -8.29
CA CYS A 278 0.79 -17.44 -8.68
C CYS A 278 0.31 -16.67 -7.44
N ALA A 279 0.07 -15.36 -7.54
CA ALA A 279 -0.45 -14.57 -6.43
C ALA A 279 -1.47 -13.52 -6.89
N PHE A 280 -2.41 -13.17 -6.01
CA PHE A 280 -3.26 -12.00 -6.21
C PHE A 280 -2.48 -10.71 -5.97
N VAL A 281 -2.76 -9.70 -6.78
CA VAL A 281 -2.13 -8.38 -6.68
C VAL A 281 -3.20 -7.29 -6.82
N THR A 282 -3.07 -6.25 -6.01
CA THR A 282 -3.93 -5.06 -6.02
C THR A 282 -3.04 -3.83 -5.87
N TRP A 283 -3.49 -2.66 -6.34
CA TRP A 283 -2.66 -1.46 -6.19
C TRP A 283 -2.48 -1.10 -4.70
N THR A 284 -3.52 -1.29 -3.89
CA THR A 284 -3.48 -1.05 -2.44
C THR A 284 -4.24 -2.13 -1.66
N ASP A 285 -4.24 -2.02 -0.33
CA ASP A 285 -5.04 -2.88 0.54
C ASP A 285 -6.56 -2.70 0.42
N TRP A 286 -7.04 -1.70 -0.33
CA TRP A 286 -8.43 -1.32 -0.34
C TRP A 286 -9.34 -2.42 -0.88
N ASP A 287 -9.01 -3.06 -1.99
CA ASP A 287 -9.87 -4.03 -2.68
C ASP A 287 -10.28 -5.21 -1.79
N PHE A 288 -9.31 -6.02 -1.35
CA PHE A 288 -9.59 -7.21 -0.54
C PHE A 288 -9.68 -6.94 0.96
N GLY A 289 -8.89 -5.97 1.45
CA GLY A 289 -8.76 -5.66 2.87
C GLY A 289 -9.87 -4.75 3.40
N ILE A 290 -10.49 -3.96 2.53
CA ILE A 290 -11.53 -3.00 2.93
C ILE A 290 -12.83 -3.27 2.17
N CYS A 291 -12.85 -3.09 0.85
CA CYS A 291 -14.04 -3.12 0.01
C CYS A 291 -14.77 -4.48 0.09
N LEU A 292 -14.14 -5.54 -0.41
CA LEU A 292 -14.72 -6.89 -0.40
C LEU A 292 -14.97 -7.40 1.02
N ALA A 293 -14.05 -7.14 1.96
CA ALA A 293 -14.17 -7.60 3.35
C ALA A 293 -15.39 -6.99 4.05
N LYS A 294 -15.57 -5.66 3.95
CA LYS A 294 -16.71 -4.96 4.55
C LYS A 294 -18.02 -5.38 3.92
N GLU A 295 -18.08 -5.42 2.58
CA GLU A 295 -19.30 -5.77 1.88
C GLU A 295 -19.73 -7.20 2.16
N CYS A 296 -18.81 -8.17 2.13
CA CYS A 296 -19.10 -9.56 2.51
C CYS A 296 -19.62 -9.65 3.96
N THR A 297 -18.97 -8.96 4.90
CA THR A 297 -19.37 -8.98 6.31
C THR A 297 -20.78 -8.41 6.49
N ARG A 298 -21.05 -7.25 5.90
CA ARG A 298 -22.34 -6.54 6.00
C ARG A 298 -23.49 -7.35 5.37
N LYS A 299 -23.26 -7.91 4.18
CA LYS A 299 -24.25 -8.72 3.44
C LYS A 299 -24.29 -10.19 3.88
N ARG A 300 -23.54 -10.57 4.93
CA ARG A 300 -23.44 -11.95 5.44
C ARG A 300 -23.03 -12.97 4.36
N MET A 301 -22.17 -12.55 3.45
CA MET A 301 -21.61 -13.37 2.39
C MET A 301 -20.28 -13.99 2.82
N ARG A 302 -19.99 -15.20 2.34
CA ARG A 302 -18.72 -15.85 2.61
C ARG A 302 -17.63 -15.29 1.70
N LYS A 303 -16.65 -14.60 2.26
CA LYS A 303 -15.41 -14.25 1.55
C LYS A 303 -14.52 -15.49 1.43
N ALA A 304 -14.15 -15.85 0.21
CA ALA A 304 -13.26 -16.98 -0.02
C ALA A 304 -11.86 -16.70 0.56
N ALA A 305 -11.25 -17.74 1.13
CA ALA A 305 -10.02 -17.57 1.90
C ALA A 305 -8.79 -17.23 1.04
N TYR A 306 -8.81 -17.48 -0.28
CA TYR A 306 -7.73 -17.02 -1.16
C TYR A 306 -7.67 -15.49 -1.30
N PHE A 307 -8.77 -14.77 -1.03
CA PHE A 307 -8.77 -13.30 -0.91
C PHE A 307 -8.20 -12.79 0.42
N ASN A 308 -7.61 -13.66 1.24
CA ASN A 308 -6.91 -13.27 2.47
C ASN A 308 -5.40 -13.14 2.27
N GLN A 309 -4.91 -13.38 1.06
CA GLN A 309 -3.48 -13.30 0.73
C GLN A 309 -3.32 -12.55 -0.58
N TRP A 310 -2.61 -11.42 -0.55
CA TRP A 310 -2.34 -10.63 -1.75
C TRP A 310 -1.05 -9.82 -1.60
N ILE A 311 -0.63 -9.27 -2.73
CA ILE A 311 0.47 -8.32 -2.84
C ILE A 311 -0.12 -6.93 -3.03
N ASP A 312 0.08 -6.06 -2.04
CA ASP A 312 -0.02 -4.60 -2.16
C ASP A 312 1.15 -4.12 -3.02
N VAL A 313 0.86 -3.83 -4.30
CA VAL A 313 1.87 -3.44 -5.27
C VAL A 313 2.46 -2.08 -4.93
N ARG A 314 1.68 -1.12 -4.40
CA ARG A 314 2.18 0.20 -4.00
C ARG A 314 3.21 0.08 -2.87
N ALA A 315 3.04 -0.87 -1.95
CA ALA A 315 4.01 -1.12 -0.89
C ALA A 315 5.36 -1.59 -1.45
N ILE A 316 5.36 -2.58 -2.35
CA ILE A 316 6.59 -3.06 -3.00
C ILE A 316 7.19 -1.95 -3.87
N TYR A 317 6.36 -1.28 -4.66
CA TYR A 317 6.77 -0.18 -5.54
C TYR A 317 7.53 0.90 -4.78
N ARG A 318 6.97 1.38 -3.66
CA ARG A 318 7.59 2.39 -2.81
C ARG A 318 8.92 1.95 -2.23
N SER A 319 9.01 0.68 -1.82
CA SER A 319 10.24 0.12 -1.27
C SER A 319 11.30 -0.11 -2.35
N TRP A 320 10.90 -0.47 -3.56
CA TRP A 320 11.81 -0.82 -4.64
C TRP A 320 12.36 0.42 -5.35
N TYR A 321 11.48 1.34 -5.74
CA TYR A 321 11.87 2.56 -6.47
C TYR A 321 12.24 3.72 -5.55
N GLN A 322 12.05 3.59 -4.23
CA GLN A 322 12.19 4.70 -3.27
C GLN A 322 11.36 5.94 -3.65
N TYR A 323 10.28 5.72 -4.39
CA TYR A 323 9.38 6.76 -4.89
C TYR A 323 8.00 6.63 -4.26
N ARG A 324 7.38 7.76 -3.90
CA ARG A 324 6.03 7.80 -3.35
C ARG A 324 5.08 8.38 -4.37
N PRO A 325 4.41 7.53 -5.17
CA PRO A 325 3.52 8.03 -6.19
C PRO A 325 2.27 8.65 -5.56
N CYS A 326 1.84 9.77 -6.15
CA CYS A 326 0.63 10.49 -5.79
C CYS A 326 -0.61 9.61 -6.04
N ASN A 327 -0.70 9.05 -7.25
CA ASN A 327 -1.76 8.14 -7.68
C ASN A 327 -1.18 7.00 -8.54
N PHE A 328 -2.04 6.13 -9.07
CA PHE A 328 -1.58 4.98 -9.87
C PHE A 328 -0.97 5.40 -11.21
N THR A 329 -1.58 6.37 -11.91
CA THR A 329 -1.07 6.92 -13.17
C THR A 329 0.33 7.53 -13.03
N ASP A 330 0.59 8.23 -11.92
CA ASP A 330 1.90 8.77 -11.57
C ASP A 330 2.94 7.65 -11.37
N ALA A 331 2.56 6.55 -10.72
CA ALA A 331 3.43 5.39 -10.59
C ALA A 331 3.82 4.77 -11.94
N LEU A 332 2.86 4.64 -12.87
CA LEU A 332 3.12 4.17 -14.23
C LEU A 332 4.08 5.11 -14.98
N SER A 333 3.78 6.41 -14.94
CA SER A 333 4.55 7.45 -15.63
C SER A 333 6.01 7.49 -15.14
N HIS A 334 6.22 7.39 -13.82
CA HIS A 334 7.55 7.36 -13.21
C HIS A 334 8.43 6.20 -13.73
N VAL A 335 7.84 5.06 -14.07
CA VAL A 335 8.59 3.91 -14.64
C VAL A 335 8.57 3.87 -16.16
N GLY A 336 8.08 4.92 -16.81
CA GLY A 336 8.00 5.04 -18.28
C GLY A 336 6.90 4.20 -18.92
N LEU A 337 5.84 3.87 -18.19
CA LEU A 337 4.63 3.26 -18.73
C LEU A 337 3.56 4.34 -18.95
N ALA A 338 2.88 4.29 -20.09
CA ALA A 338 1.67 5.08 -20.30
C ALA A 338 0.46 4.32 -19.78
N PHE A 339 -0.54 5.03 -19.26
CA PHE A 339 -1.82 4.41 -18.90
C PHE A 339 -2.57 4.05 -20.18
N GLU A 340 -2.97 2.78 -20.31
CA GLU A 340 -3.79 2.31 -21.44
C GLU A 340 -5.26 2.17 -21.03
N GLY A 341 -6.18 2.66 -21.87
CA GLY A 341 -7.62 2.62 -21.58
C GLY A 341 -8.08 3.80 -20.73
N ARG A 342 -9.10 3.59 -19.90
CA ARG A 342 -9.72 4.64 -19.09
C ARG A 342 -9.35 4.46 -17.61
N ALA A 343 -8.82 5.50 -16.97
CA ALA A 343 -8.61 5.47 -15.52
C ALA A 343 -9.94 5.30 -14.79
N HIS A 344 -9.98 4.51 -13.71
CA HIS A 344 -11.18 4.11 -12.97
C HIS A 344 -12.15 3.23 -13.79
N SER A 345 -11.63 2.55 -14.82
CA SER A 345 -12.27 1.38 -15.42
C SER A 345 -11.53 0.19 -14.84
N GLY A 346 -12.19 -0.59 -13.97
CA GLY A 346 -11.48 -1.58 -13.17
C GLY A 346 -10.73 -2.60 -14.05
N ILE A 347 -11.28 -2.96 -15.21
CA ILE A 347 -10.59 -3.86 -16.15
C ILE A 347 -9.33 -3.22 -16.75
N ASP A 348 -9.35 -1.93 -17.07
CA ASP A 348 -8.18 -1.22 -17.61
C ASP A 348 -7.13 -1.01 -16.51
N ASP A 349 -7.56 -0.66 -15.30
CA ASP A 349 -6.67 -0.53 -14.14
C ASP A 349 -5.98 -1.87 -13.80
N ALA A 350 -6.72 -2.99 -13.82
CA ALA A 350 -6.15 -4.32 -13.64
C ALA A 350 -5.12 -4.69 -14.73
N LYS A 351 -5.36 -4.30 -15.99
CA LYS A 351 -4.42 -4.50 -17.11
C LYS A 351 -3.14 -3.70 -16.91
N ASN A 352 -3.27 -2.42 -16.58
CA ASN A 352 -2.13 -1.54 -16.28
C ASN A 352 -1.34 -2.04 -15.06
N LEU A 353 -2.03 -2.56 -14.03
CA LEU A 353 -1.39 -3.16 -12.86
C LEU A 353 -0.58 -4.40 -13.26
N GLY A 354 -1.13 -5.23 -14.15
CA GLY A 354 -0.41 -6.32 -14.78
C GLY A 354 0.87 -5.88 -15.52
N ALA A 355 0.77 -4.81 -16.31
CA ALA A 355 1.91 -4.24 -17.03
C ALA A 355 2.98 -3.68 -16.08
N LEU A 356 2.56 -3.00 -15.01
CA LEU A 356 3.46 -2.52 -13.95
C LEU A 356 4.19 -3.67 -13.27
N MET A 357 3.49 -4.75 -12.92
CA MET A 357 4.11 -5.92 -12.30
C MET A 357 5.18 -6.52 -13.23
N CYS A 358 4.91 -6.62 -14.54
CA CYS A 358 5.91 -7.07 -15.50
C CYS A 358 7.12 -6.13 -15.59
N LYS A 359 6.90 -4.81 -15.55
CA LYS A 359 7.98 -3.80 -15.53
C LYS A 359 8.84 -3.94 -14.27
N MET A 360 8.21 -4.06 -13.10
CA MET A 360 8.90 -4.23 -11.82
C MET A 360 9.78 -5.50 -11.81
N VAL A 361 9.29 -6.62 -12.34
CA VAL A 361 10.10 -7.84 -12.50
C VAL A 361 11.29 -7.61 -13.43
N ARG A 362 11.09 -6.92 -14.56
CA ARG A 362 12.17 -6.58 -15.52
C ARG A 362 13.24 -5.68 -14.89
N ASP A 363 12.83 -4.79 -13.98
CA ASP A 363 13.73 -3.93 -13.20
C ASP A 363 14.40 -4.68 -12.03
N GLY A 364 13.93 -5.90 -11.75
CA GLY A 364 14.51 -6.86 -10.81
C GLY A 364 13.86 -6.88 -9.44
N ALA A 365 12.71 -6.21 -9.26
CA ALA A 365 11.93 -6.33 -8.03
C ALA A 365 11.54 -7.79 -7.79
N LEU A 366 11.67 -8.23 -6.54
CA LEU A 366 11.18 -9.53 -6.08
C LEU A 366 9.85 -9.32 -5.37
N PHE A 367 8.91 -10.22 -5.60
CA PHE A 367 7.59 -10.11 -5.00
C PHE A 367 7.43 -11.06 -3.83
N SER A 368 6.68 -10.62 -2.83
CA SER A 368 6.30 -11.38 -1.65
C SER A 368 4.89 -10.99 -1.25
N ILE A 369 4.15 -11.92 -0.63
CA ILE A 369 2.85 -11.59 -0.03
C ILE A 369 3.09 -10.50 1.02
N THR A 370 2.44 -9.34 0.84
CA THR A 370 2.56 -8.22 1.77
C THR A 370 1.44 -8.24 2.80
N LYS A 371 0.33 -8.92 2.49
CA LYS A 371 -0.81 -9.11 3.39
C LYS A 371 -1.24 -10.56 3.42
N ASP A 372 -1.28 -11.09 4.64
CA ASP A 372 -1.76 -12.43 4.92
C ASP A 372 -2.66 -12.37 6.15
N LEU A 373 -3.96 -12.55 5.95
CA LEU A 373 -4.95 -12.61 7.02
C LEU A 373 -5.24 -14.05 7.48
N THR A 374 -4.53 -15.04 6.94
CA THR A 374 -4.66 -16.44 7.34
C THR A 374 -3.68 -16.77 8.47
N PRO A 375 -4.11 -17.50 9.52
CA PRO A 375 -3.20 -17.95 10.57
C PRO A 375 -2.00 -18.73 10.01
N TYR A 376 -0.80 -18.50 10.55
CA TYR A 376 0.48 -19.05 10.05
C TYR A 376 0.48 -20.58 9.87
N GLN A 377 -0.24 -21.30 10.72
CA GLN A 377 -0.26 -22.77 10.76
C GLN A 377 -1.37 -23.42 9.91
N GLN A 378 -2.22 -22.62 9.28
CA GLN A 378 -3.32 -23.14 8.47
C GLN A 378 -2.92 -23.11 6.99
N LEU A 379 -2.78 -24.30 6.40
CA LEU A 379 -3.04 -24.44 4.96
C LEU A 379 -4.40 -23.81 4.68
N ASN A 380 -4.55 -23.18 3.53
CA ASN A 380 -5.83 -22.63 3.14
C ASN A 380 -6.73 -23.79 2.68
N PRO A 381 -7.56 -24.40 3.56
CA PRO A 381 -8.23 -25.68 3.25
C PRO A 381 -9.40 -25.47 2.29
N ASN A 382 -9.85 -24.21 2.17
CA ASN A 382 -10.85 -23.76 1.20
C ASN A 382 -10.21 -23.25 -0.10
N CYS A 383 -8.89 -23.39 -0.21
CA CYS A 383 -8.13 -23.28 -1.45
C CYS A 383 -7.94 -24.67 -2.09
N VAL A 384 -8.62 -25.70 -1.58
CA VAL A 384 -8.88 -26.92 -2.33
C VAL A 384 -9.92 -26.55 -3.38
N LEU A 385 -9.43 -26.14 -4.55
CA LEU A 385 -10.21 -25.74 -5.71
C LEU A 385 -10.49 -26.95 -6.62
#